data_AF-B0Y4Z9-F1
#
_entry.id   AF-B0Y4Z9-F1
#
_cell.length_a   1.000
_cell.length_b   1.000
_cell.length_c   1.000
_cell.angle_alpha   90.00
_cell.angle_beta   90.00
_cell.angle_gamma   90.00
#
_symmetry.space_group_name_H-M   'P 1'
#
loop_
_entity.id
_entity.type
_entity.pdbx_description
1 polymer ?
#
loop_
_entity_poly.entity_id
_entity_poly.type
_entity_poly.pdbx_seq_one_letter_code
_entity_poly.pdbx_strand_id
1 'polypeptide(L)'
;MGLAPAQDAIRYKNVVFNSGWGDQKSIYMGPPSEENNQAWDDLHVAPAMVKIPASDAAKLVNKTIPIPNASGYNSGYYLIGLDVFHQLHCLVFFLGPLVNWI
;
A
#
# COMPACT_ATOMS: atom_id res chain seq x y z
N MET A 1 -23.82 10.76 -1.58
CA MET A 1 -23.09 9.63 -0.96
C MET A 1 -21.68 9.66 -1.51
N GLY A 2 -20.72 10.19 -0.76
CA GLY A 2 -19.32 10.24 -1.18
C GLY A 2 -18.71 8.86 -1.00
N LEU A 3 -18.30 8.24 -2.10
CA LEU A 3 -17.46 7.04 -2.08
C LEU A 3 -16.10 7.38 -1.42
N ALA A 4 -15.37 6.37 -0.96
CA ALA A 4 -14.09 6.55 -0.27
C ALA A 4 -13.11 7.43 -1.08
N PRO A 5 -12.18 8.18 -0.44
CA PRO A 5 -11.30 9.14 -1.14
C PRO A 5 -10.40 8.61 -2.28
N ALA A 6 -10.30 7.29 -2.47
CA ALA A 6 -9.53 6.67 -3.54
C ALA A 6 -10.41 5.93 -4.58
N GLN A 7 -11.73 6.15 -4.56
CA GLN A 7 -12.68 5.44 -5.42
C GLN A 7 -12.36 5.59 -6.91
N ASP A 8 -11.98 6.79 -7.30
CA ASP A 8 -11.59 7.21 -8.64
C ASP A 8 -10.27 6.59 -9.12
N ALA A 9 -9.49 5.96 -8.23
CA ALA A 9 -8.33 5.14 -8.58
C ALA A 9 -8.71 3.69 -8.95
N ILE A 10 -9.92 3.22 -8.63
CA ILE A 10 -10.33 1.83 -8.85
C ILE A 10 -10.54 1.55 -10.34
N ARG A 11 -9.96 0.46 -10.84
CA ARG A 11 -10.16 -0.07 -12.19
C ARG A 11 -10.46 -1.56 -12.11
N TYR A 12 -11.49 -2.01 -12.83
CA TYR A 12 -11.89 -3.41 -12.85
C TYR A 12 -11.35 -4.11 -14.09
N LYS A 13 -10.86 -5.33 -13.93
CA LYS A 13 -10.51 -6.23 -15.03
C LYS A 13 -11.01 -7.63 -14.75
N ASN A 14 -11.48 -8.31 -15.78
CA ASN A 14 -11.77 -9.73 -15.71
C ASN A 14 -10.46 -10.50 -15.80
N VAL A 15 -10.19 -11.34 -14.81
CA VAL A 15 -9.02 -12.21 -14.77
C VAL A 15 -9.44 -13.64 -14.45
N VAL A 16 -8.78 -14.60 -15.08
CA VAL A 16 -8.87 -16.01 -14.69
C VAL A 16 -7.80 -16.25 -13.64
N PHE A 17 -8.19 -16.68 -12.44
CA PHE A 17 -7.24 -17.05 -11.40
C PHE A 17 -6.54 -18.35 -11.78
N ASN A 18 -5.22 -18.34 -11.75
CA ASN A 18 -4.43 -19.55 -11.88
C ASN A 18 -4.34 -20.26 -10.52
N SER A 19 -3.98 -21.54 -10.53
CA SER A 19 -3.99 -22.34 -9.31
C SER A 19 -2.85 -22.02 -8.34
N GLY A 20 -1.79 -21.36 -8.82
CA GLY A 20 -0.56 -21.10 -8.07
C GLY A 20 0.35 -22.33 -7.90
N TRP A 21 0.00 -23.47 -8.53
CA TRP A 21 0.77 -24.71 -8.44
C TRP A 21 1.59 -24.98 -9.71
N GLY A 22 2.65 -25.79 -9.57
CA GLY A 22 3.48 -26.21 -10.69
C GLY A 22 4.13 -25.04 -11.43
N ASP A 23 3.90 -24.97 -12.73
CA ASP A 23 4.35 -23.90 -13.65
C ASP A 23 3.48 -22.63 -13.60
N GLN A 24 2.39 -22.63 -12.82
CA GLN A 24 1.49 -21.49 -12.66
C GLN A 24 1.85 -20.57 -11.50
N LYS A 25 3.04 -20.73 -10.91
CA LYS A 25 3.53 -19.84 -9.84
C LYS A 25 3.76 -18.43 -10.39
N SER A 26 3.34 -17.43 -9.63
CA SER A 26 3.72 -16.04 -9.89
C SER A 26 5.17 -15.77 -9.47
N ILE A 27 5.73 -14.64 -9.92
CA ILE A 27 7.06 -14.17 -9.50
C ILE A 27 7.18 -13.97 -7.98
N TYR A 28 6.06 -13.84 -7.26
CA TYR A 28 6.01 -13.65 -5.81
C TYR A 28 6.03 -14.97 -5.00
N MET A 29 6.02 -16.13 -5.66
CA MET A 29 5.85 -17.44 -5.04
C MET A 29 7.13 -18.28 -5.06
N GLY A 30 7.28 -19.15 -4.06
CA GLY A 30 8.38 -20.11 -3.96
C GLY A 30 9.34 -19.79 -2.80
N PRO A 31 10.45 -20.55 -2.67
CA PRO A 31 11.52 -20.21 -1.74
C PRO A 31 12.12 -18.84 -2.09
N PRO A 32 12.65 -18.09 -1.10
CA PRO A 32 13.30 -16.81 -1.35
C PRO A 32 14.37 -16.89 -2.45
N SER A 33 14.36 -15.94 -3.36
CA SER A 33 15.32 -15.76 -4.45
C SER A 33 15.52 -14.27 -4.70
N GLU A 34 16.59 -13.90 -5.37
CA GLU A 34 16.84 -12.49 -5.74
C GLU A 34 15.64 -11.90 -6.50
N GLU A 35 15.10 -12.66 -7.46
CA GLU A 35 13.98 -12.22 -8.30
C GLU A 35 12.69 -12.02 -7.51
N ASN A 36 12.32 -12.94 -6.61
CA ASN A 36 11.08 -12.79 -5.86
C ASN A 36 11.20 -11.75 -4.75
N ASN A 37 12.36 -11.62 -4.12
CA ASN A 37 12.63 -10.57 -3.14
C ASN A 37 12.53 -9.20 -3.81
N GLN A 38 13.17 -9.02 -4.97
CA GLN A 38 13.07 -7.77 -5.73
C GLN A 38 11.62 -7.49 -6.16
N ALA A 39 10.89 -8.49 -6.64
CA ALA A 39 9.49 -8.32 -6.99
C ALA A 39 8.64 -7.85 -5.80
N TRP A 40 8.86 -8.43 -4.61
CA TRP A 40 8.20 -8.01 -3.37
C TRP A 40 8.62 -6.60 -2.97
N ASP A 41 9.90 -6.24 -3.06
CA ASP A 41 10.41 -4.90 -2.74
C ASP A 41 9.83 -3.84 -3.67
N ASP A 42 9.72 -4.12 -4.97
CA ASP A 42 9.12 -3.22 -5.96
C ASP A 42 7.62 -2.96 -5.69
N LEU A 43 6.95 -3.89 -5.01
CA LEU A 43 5.55 -3.74 -4.59
C LEU A 43 5.39 -2.81 -3.38
N HIS A 44 6.44 -2.66 -2.56
CA HIS A 44 6.45 -1.82 -1.38
C HIS A 44 6.75 -0.37 -1.75
N VAL A 45 5.72 0.46 -1.77
CA VAL A 45 5.89 1.91 -1.88
C VAL A 45 6.08 2.47 -0.48
N ALA A 46 7.32 2.42 0.04
CA ALA A 46 7.68 3.13 1.27
C ALA A 46 8.10 4.58 0.93
N PRO A 47 7.52 5.61 1.59
CA PRO A 47 6.42 5.57 2.56
C PRO A 47 5.04 5.49 1.89
N ALA A 48 4.18 4.58 2.39
CA ALA A 48 2.81 4.34 1.93
C ALA A 48 1.81 5.45 2.34
N MET A 49 2.31 6.67 2.47
CA MET A 49 1.60 7.83 2.99
C MET A 49 1.24 8.74 1.83
N VAL A 50 -0.05 9.02 1.69
CA VAL A 50 -0.63 9.81 0.61
C VAL A 50 -1.11 11.15 1.16
N LYS A 51 -0.84 12.21 0.40
CA LYS A 51 -1.32 13.56 0.69
C LYS A 51 -2.70 13.76 0.05
N ILE A 52 -3.69 14.19 0.82
CA ILE A 52 -5.04 14.54 0.34
C ILE A 52 -5.43 15.97 0.74
N PRO A 53 -6.29 16.66 -0.03
CA PRO A 53 -6.81 17.96 0.36
C PRO A 53 -7.83 17.85 1.50
N ALA A 54 -8.05 18.96 2.21
CA ALA A 54 -9.02 19.07 3.30
C ALA A 54 -10.44 18.61 2.92
N SER A 55 -10.86 18.85 1.67
CA SER A 55 -12.16 18.42 1.15
C SER A 55 -12.34 16.91 1.13
N ASP A 56 -11.27 16.16 0.93
CA ASP A 56 -11.30 14.69 0.94
C ASP A 56 -11.11 14.15 2.35
N ALA A 57 -10.28 14.80 3.16
CA ALA A 57 -10.14 14.46 4.58
C ALA A 57 -11.46 14.61 5.34
N ALA A 58 -12.29 15.59 5.00
CA ALA A 58 -13.63 15.78 5.56
C ALA A 58 -14.61 14.65 5.24
N LYS A 59 -14.32 13.80 4.24
CA LYS A 59 -15.14 12.63 3.88
C LYS A 59 -14.76 11.38 4.67
N LEU A 60 -13.65 11.40 5.41
CA LEU A 60 -13.19 10.25 6.21
C LEU A 60 -14.09 10.07 7.44
N VAL A 61 -14.38 8.80 7.78
CA VAL A 61 -15.10 8.45 9.01
C VAL A 61 -14.29 8.85 10.24
N ASN A 62 -12.98 8.58 10.20
CA ASN A 62 -12.04 8.95 11.25
C ASN A 62 -11.20 10.14 10.81
N LYS A 63 -10.98 11.09 11.72
CA LYS A 63 -10.11 12.23 11.46
C LYS A 63 -8.67 11.75 11.27
N THR A 64 -7.96 12.47 10.42
CA THR A 64 -6.53 12.24 10.17
C THR A 64 -5.71 13.49 10.51
N ILE A 65 -4.38 13.38 10.41
CA ILE A 65 -3.44 14.43 10.78
C ILE A 65 -3.22 15.44 9.66
N PRO A 66 -3.22 16.75 9.95
CA PRO A 66 -2.83 17.78 8.99
C PRO A 66 -1.32 17.75 8.76
N ILE A 67 -0.91 18.01 7.53
CA ILE A 67 0.51 18.16 7.19
C ILE A 67 0.93 19.59 7.55
N PRO A 68 1.97 19.81 8.37
CA PRO A 68 2.40 21.15 8.73
C PRO A 68 3.07 21.88 7.55
N ASN A 69 3.02 23.21 7.57
CA ASN A 69 3.78 24.10 6.69
C ASN A 69 4.44 25.23 7.50
N ALA A 70 5.10 26.18 6.82
CA ALA A 70 5.77 27.32 7.47
C ALA A 70 4.84 28.19 8.33
N SER A 71 3.52 28.10 8.16
CA SER A 71 2.49 28.82 8.91
C SER A 71 1.77 27.94 9.93
N GLY A 72 2.31 26.76 10.28
CA GLY A 72 1.75 25.82 11.24
C GLY A 72 0.91 24.73 10.59
N TYR A 73 -0.17 24.29 11.26
CA TYR A 73 -0.98 23.14 10.82
C TYR A 73 -2.10 23.48 9.82
N ASN A 74 -2.04 24.66 9.17
CA ASN A 74 -3.07 25.13 8.25
C ASN A 74 -2.66 25.01 6.78
N SER A 75 -2.05 23.88 6.39
CA SER A 75 -1.61 23.68 5.00
C SER A 75 -2.76 23.40 4.03
N GLY A 76 -3.95 23.07 4.53
CA GLY A 76 -5.06 22.56 3.73
C GLY A 76 -4.85 21.12 3.23
N TYR A 77 -3.77 20.45 3.65
CA TYR A 77 -3.45 19.08 3.29
C TYR A 77 -3.36 18.18 4.50
N TYR A 78 -3.74 16.93 4.30
CA TYR A 78 -3.81 15.90 5.32
C TYR A 78 -3.11 14.64 4.85
N LEU A 79 -2.59 13.87 5.79
CA LEU A 79 -1.91 12.61 5.51
C LEU A 79 -2.89 11.45 5.65
N ILE A 80 -2.86 10.46 4.76
CA ILE A 80 -3.60 9.20 4.90
C ILE A 80 -2.73 8.02 4.48
N GLY A 81 -3.00 6.83 5.00
CA GLY A 81 -2.46 5.58 4.48
C GLY A 81 -3.53 4.80 3.72
N LEU A 82 -3.18 4.17 2.60
CA LEU A 82 -4.04 3.17 1.97
C LEU A 82 -3.84 1.82 2.65
N ASP A 83 -4.91 1.22 3.15
CA ASP A 83 -4.86 -0.03 3.92
C ASP A 83 -4.23 -1.20 3.15
N VAL A 84 -4.32 -1.20 1.81
CA VAL A 84 -3.64 -2.19 0.96
C VAL A 84 -2.14 -2.28 1.24
N PHE A 85 -1.48 -1.16 1.53
CA PHE A 85 -0.05 -1.16 1.84
C PHE A 85 0.26 -1.65 3.26
N HIS A 86 -0.67 -1.50 4.20
CA HIS A 86 -0.57 -2.09 5.53
C HIS A 86 -0.72 -3.62 5.46
N GLN A 87 -1.68 -4.11 4.67
CA GLN A 87 -1.87 -5.54 4.43
C GLN A 87 -0.62 -6.17 3.77
N LEU A 88 -0.02 -5.50 2.79
CA LEU A 88 1.20 -5.96 2.12
C LEU A 88 2.43 -5.95 3.05
N HIS A 89 2.62 -4.87 3.83
CA HIS A 89 3.70 -4.80 4.81
C HIS A 89 3.65 -5.98 5.79
N CYS A 90 2.48 -6.32 6.34
CA CYS A 90 2.38 -7.43 7.28
C CYS A 90 2.67 -8.79 6.62
N LEU A 91 2.34 -8.97 5.35
CA LEU A 91 2.68 -10.20 4.64
C LEU A 91 4.20 -10.39 4.50
N VAL A 92 4.96 -9.31 4.28
CA VAL A 92 6.41 -9.36 4.04
C VAL A 92 7.24 -9.16 5.31
N PHE A 93 6.82 -8.28 6.23
CA PHE A 93 7.52 -8.04 7.50
C PHE A 93 7.56 -9.27 8.40
N PHE A 94 6.57 -10.18 8.30
CA PHE A 94 6.61 -11.48 8.98
C PHE A 94 7.58 -12.48 8.32
N LEU A 95 8.06 -12.22 7.09
CA LEU A 95 9.02 -13.07 6.36
C LEU A 95 10.45 -12.51 6.33
N GLY A 96 10.64 -11.21 6.61
CA GLY A 96 11.91 -10.51 6.55
C GLY A 96 12.96 -10.73 7.66
N PRO A 97 12.65 -11.14 8.91
CA PRO A 97 13.69 -11.24 9.95
C PRO A 97 14.68 -12.40 9.74
N LEU A 98 14.45 -13.28 8.76
CA LEU A 98 15.28 -14.46 8.51
C LEU A 98 16.31 -14.27 7.37
N VAL A 99 16.34 -13.12 6.68
CA VAL A 99 17.19 -12.94 5.47
C VAL A 99 18.43 -12.06 5.73
N ASN A 100 18.59 -11.44 6.90
CA ASN A 100 19.72 -10.53 7.17
C ASN A 100 20.56 -10.85 8.43
N TRP A 101 20.73 -12.14 8.78
CA TRP A 101 21.64 -12.55 9.87
C TRP A 101 22.56 -13.74 9.56
N ILE A 102 22.84 -14.02 8.28
CA ILE A 102 23.96 -14.87 7.82
C ILE A 102 24.54 -14.23 6.55
#